data_AF-A0A1I1DB03-F1
#
_entry.id   AF-A0A1I1DB03-F1
#
_cell.length_a   1.000
_cell.length_b   1.000
_cell.length_c   1.000
_cell.angle_alpha   90.00
_cell.angle_beta   90.00
_cell.angle_gamma   90.00
#
_symmetry.space_group_name_H-M   'P 1'
#
loop_
_entity.id
_entity.type
_entity.pdbx_description
1 polymer ?
#
loop_
_entity_poly.entity_id
_entity_poly.type
_entity_poly.pdbx_seq_one_letter_code
_entity_poly.pdbx_strand_id
1 'polypeptide(L)'
;MSDVPIDGQVLMLTAAKASVPADRLPDLVERAQTALEADLEEYRPEYERVYAGPGTENGDGGLEAFLVEWGHWETVGEELGFERRERAAVRRAHEEQLLRLGRRADREDEFETSLEIREPVLVGVDAPDTDAD
;
A
#
# COMPACT_ATOMS: atom_id res chain seq x y z
N MET A 1 -6.94 -0.71 -16.07
CA MET A 1 -6.08 0.18 -15.28
C MET A 1 -6.25 -0.35 -13.88
N SER A 2 -5.24 -1.03 -13.34
CA SER A 2 -5.31 -1.49 -11.96
C SER A 2 -5.33 -0.24 -11.09
N ASP A 3 -6.44 -0.02 -10.40
CA ASP A 3 -6.57 1.11 -9.49
C ASP A 3 -5.63 0.83 -8.31
N VAL A 4 -4.43 1.42 -8.35
CA VAL A 4 -3.45 1.22 -7.28
C VAL A 4 -4.02 1.82 -5.98
N PRO A 5 -3.86 1.16 -4.82
CA PRO A 5 -4.49 1.58 -3.56
C PRO A 5 -3.80 2.79 -2.93
N ILE A 6 -3.12 3.64 -3.71
CA ILE A 6 -2.34 4.79 -3.26
C ILE A 6 -2.75 6.04 -4.03
N ASP A 7 -3.13 7.09 -3.30
CA ASP A 7 -3.58 8.35 -3.91
C ASP A 7 -2.45 8.97 -4.76
N GLY A 8 -2.77 9.47 -5.96
CA GLY A 8 -1.78 10.08 -6.86
C GLY A 8 -0.95 11.22 -6.23
N GLN A 9 -1.56 11.99 -5.31
CA GLN A 9 -0.86 13.02 -4.54
C GLN A 9 0.18 12.43 -3.57
N VAL A 10 -0.10 11.26 -2.98
CA VAL A 10 0.84 10.53 -2.12
C VAL A 10 2.00 10.01 -2.95
N LEU A 11 1.72 9.42 -4.12
CA LEU A 11 2.76 8.99 -5.07
C LEU A 11 3.67 10.17 -5.45
N MET A 12 3.10 11.32 -5.84
CA MET A 12 3.88 12.50 -6.22
C MET A 12 4.80 13.00 -5.10
N LEU A 13 4.27 13.16 -3.88
CA LEU A 13 5.04 13.66 -2.74
C LEU A 13 6.14 12.67 -2.32
N THR A 14 5.83 11.38 -2.32
CA THR A 14 6.78 10.33 -1.96
C THR A 14 7.89 10.19 -2.98
N ALA A 15 7.59 10.22 -4.29
CA ALA A 15 8.59 10.18 -5.34
C ALA A 15 9.60 11.33 -5.20
N ALA A 16 9.09 12.56 -4.97
CA ALA A 16 9.91 13.74 -4.73
C ALA A 16 10.81 13.57 -3.48
N LYS A 17 10.24 13.16 -2.35
CA LYS A 17 11.00 12.90 -1.10
C LYS A 17 12.07 11.82 -1.29
N ALA A 18 11.78 10.78 -2.09
CA ALA A 18 12.68 9.65 -2.32
C ALA A 18 13.72 9.89 -3.43
N SER A 19 13.67 11.04 -4.12
CA SER A 19 14.48 11.31 -5.33
C SER A 19 14.29 10.25 -6.42
N VAL A 20 13.05 9.76 -6.57
CA VAL A 20 12.62 8.86 -7.64
C VAL A 20 11.87 9.71 -8.68
N PRO A 21 12.05 9.47 -10.00
CA PRO A 21 11.29 10.19 -11.03
C PRO A 21 9.78 10.09 -10.78
N ALA A 22 9.04 11.18 -11.02
CA ALA A 22 7.61 11.25 -10.69
C ALA A 22 6.79 10.15 -11.39
N ASP A 23 7.11 9.85 -12.66
CA ASP A 23 6.45 8.79 -13.43
C ASP A 23 6.89 7.38 -13.03
N ARG A 24 8.01 7.24 -12.31
CA ARG A 24 8.59 5.94 -11.95
C ARG A 24 7.93 5.28 -10.74
N LEU A 25 7.53 6.07 -9.75
CA LEU A 25 6.90 5.50 -8.54
C LEU A 25 5.54 4.84 -8.82
N PRO A 26 4.64 5.42 -9.65
CA PRO A 26 3.42 4.75 -10.08
C PRO A 26 3.70 3.36 -10.69
N ASP A 27 4.63 3.26 -11.66
CA ASP A 27 5.00 1.99 -12.28
C ASP A 27 5.48 0.94 -11.27
N LEU A 28 6.27 1.37 -10.27
CA LEU A 28 6.77 0.48 -9.21
C LEU A 28 5.65 -0.01 -8.30
N VAL A 29 4.71 0.87 -7.95
CA VAL A 29 3.55 0.51 -7.14
C VAL A 29 2.63 -0.43 -7.92
N GLU A 30 2.36 -0.19 -9.20
CA GLU A 30 1.57 -1.10 -10.04
C GLU A 30 2.19 -2.51 -10.09
N ARG A 31 3.51 -2.60 -10.26
CA ARG A 31 4.23 -3.88 -10.24
C ARG A 31 4.19 -4.56 -8.88
N ALA A 32 4.29 -3.78 -7.80
CA ALA A 32 4.14 -4.29 -6.44
C ALA A 32 2.72 -4.82 -6.20
N GLN A 33 1.69 -4.07 -6.61
CA GLN A 33 0.30 -4.49 -6.47
C GLN A 33 0.05 -5.85 -7.12
N THR A 34 0.52 -6.06 -8.34
CA THR A 34 0.35 -7.37 -9.02
C THR A 34 0.91 -8.54 -8.22
N ALA A 35 2.05 -8.36 -7.54
CA ALA A 35 2.61 -9.40 -6.68
C ALA A 35 1.79 -9.56 -5.38
N LEU A 36 1.47 -8.45 -4.72
CA LEU A 36 0.72 -8.47 -3.47
C LEU A 36 -0.70 -9.02 -3.62
N GLU A 37 -1.36 -8.75 -4.76
CA GLU A 37 -2.68 -9.28 -5.10
C GLU A 37 -2.62 -10.80 -5.29
N ALA A 38 -1.55 -11.33 -5.88
CA ALA A 38 -1.36 -12.76 -6.05
C ALA A 38 -1.20 -13.50 -4.71
N ASP A 39 -0.61 -12.84 -3.72
CA ASP A 39 -0.35 -13.42 -2.40
C ASP A 39 -1.42 -13.04 -1.35
N LEU A 40 -2.45 -12.27 -1.72
CA LEU A 40 -3.43 -11.70 -0.78
C LEU A 40 -4.11 -12.76 0.12
N GLU A 41 -4.34 -13.96 -0.41
CA GLU A 41 -4.92 -15.08 0.34
C GLU A 41 -3.98 -15.61 1.44
N GLU A 42 -2.67 -15.39 1.31
CA GLU A 42 -1.66 -15.70 2.33
C GLU A 42 -1.56 -14.57 3.36
N TYR A 43 -1.70 -13.30 2.96
CA TYR A 43 -1.62 -12.16 3.87
C TYR A 43 -2.75 -12.16 4.91
N ARG A 44 -3.97 -12.50 4.50
CA ARG A 44 -5.16 -12.47 5.37
C ARG A 44 -5.03 -13.33 6.64
N PRO A 45 -4.55 -14.58 6.58
CA PRO A 45 -4.31 -15.39 7.77
C PRO A 45 -2.98 -15.12 8.48
N GLU A 46 -1.96 -14.63 7.77
CA GLU A 46 -0.60 -14.47 8.32
C GLU A 46 -0.40 -13.15 9.06
N TYR A 47 -0.97 -12.07 8.55
CA TYR A 47 -0.72 -10.71 9.03
C TYR A 47 -1.94 -10.05 9.67
N GLU A 48 -1.65 -9.08 10.54
CA GLU A 48 -2.70 -8.28 11.15
C GLU A 48 -3.28 -7.31 10.12
N ARG A 49 -4.54 -7.54 9.75
CA ARG A 49 -5.30 -6.61 8.91
C ARG A 49 -5.84 -5.45 9.73
N VAL A 50 -5.28 -4.26 9.52
CA VAL A 50 -5.61 -3.03 10.29
C VAL A 50 -6.65 -2.14 9.62
N TYR A 51 -6.87 -2.33 8.32
CA TYR A 51 -7.88 -1.62 7.54
C TYR A 51 -8.48 -2.54 6.48
N ALA A 52 -9.79 -2.44 6.29
CA ALA A 52 -10.51 -3.00 5.14
C ALA A 52 -11.66 -2.04 4.84
N GLY A 53 -11.71 -1.49 3.63
CA GLY A 53 -12.66 -0.42 3.33
C GLY A 53 -12.58 0.08 1.90
N PRO A 54 -13.28 1.18 1.59
CA PRO A 54 -13.19 1.82 0.28
C PRO A 54 -11.74 2.20 -0.03
N GLY A 55 -11.41 2.15 -1.32
CA GLY A 55 -10.08 2.45 -1.85
C GLY A 55 -9.69 3.92 -1.71
N THR A 56 -8.93 4.41 -2.69
CA THR A 56 -8.63 5.85 -2.77
C THR A 56 -9.87 6.66 -3.09
N GLU A 57 -9.83 7.98 -2.87
CA GLU A 57 -10.99 8.87 -3.11
C GLU A 57 -11.49 8.84 -4.56
N ASN A 58 -10.67 8.35 -5.48
CA ASN A 58 -10.97 8.29 -6.91
C ASN A 58 -11.12 6.86 -7.45
N GLY A 59 -11.01 5.84 -6.58
CA GLY A 59 -11.07 4.44 -6.96
C GLY A 59 -12.46 3.83 -6.75
N ASP A 60 -12.91 3.03 -7.71
CA ASP A 60 -14.15 2.26 -7.60
C ASP A 60 -13.99 0.95 -6.78
N GLY A 61 -12.75 0.61 -6.37
CA GLY A 61 -12.40 -0.58 -5.62
C GLY A 61 -12.27 -0.38 -4.10
N GLY A 62 -12.08 -1.48 -3.38
CA GLY A 62 -11.68 -1.47 -1.97
C GLY A 62 -10.16 -1.57 -1.80
N LEU A 63 -9.70 -1.48 -0.56
CA LEU A 63 -8.34 -1.90 -0.20
C LEU A 63 -8.33 -2.59 1.16
N GLU A 64 -7.37 -3.49 1.33
CA GLU A 64 -6.99 -4.06 2.63
C GLU A 64 -5.59 -3.58 3.00
N ALA A 65 -5.39 -3.20 4.27
CA ALA A 65 -4.07 -2.84 4.80
C ALA A 65 -3.63 -3.82 5.87
N PHE A 66 -2.40 -4.30 5.75
CA PHE A 66 -1.77 -5.27 6.63
C PHE A 66 -0.53 -4.65 7.27
N LEU A 67 -0.26 -5.03 8.52
CA LEU A 67 1.01 -4.77 9.17
C LEU A 67 1.90 -6.02 9.11
N VAL A 68 3.00 -5.90 8.39
CA VAL A 68 3.97 -6.97 8.14
C VAL A 68 5.26 -6.74 8.93
N GLU A 69 6.11 -7.76 8.99
CA GLU A 69 7.42 -7.63 9.62
C GLU A 69 8.37 -6.72 8.83
N TRP A 70 9.37 -6.16 9.53
CA TRP A 70 10.46 -5.44 8.86
C TRP A 70 11.24 -6.36 7.92
N GLY A 71 11.62 -5.84 6.75
CA GLY A 71 12.31 -6.62 5.72
C GLY A 71 11.37 -7.20 4.67
N HIS A 72 10.06 -7.01 4.83
CA HIS A 72 9.08 -7.45 3.86
C HIS A 72 9.29 -6.76 2.51
N TRP A 73 9.46 -5.42 2.50
CA TRP A 73 9.70 -4.66 1.27
C TRP A 73 11.08 -4.91 0.65
N GLU A 74 12.06 -5.35 1.45
CA GLU A 74 13.32 -5.87 0.92
C GLU A 74 13.07 -7.13 0.09
N THR A 75 12.33 -8.10 0.64
CA THR A 75 12.03 -9.38 -0.01
C THR A 75 11.24 -9.18 -1.31
N VAL A 76 10.07 -8.53 -1.24
CA VAL A 76 9.23 -8.23 -2.41
C VAL A 76 10.01 -7.41 -3.44
N GLY A 77 10.78 -6.43 -2.97
CA GLY A 77 11.60 -5.59 -3.83
C GLY A 77 12.73 -6.33 -4.54
N GLU A 78 13.33 -7.34 -3.92
CA GLU A 78 14.34 -8.20 -4.55
C GLU A 78 13.72 -9.08 -5.64
N GLU A 79 12.57 -9.67 -5.37
CA GLU A 79 11.83 -10.50 -6.34
C GLU A 79 11.39 -9.69 -7.57
N LEU A 80 10.99 -8.44 -7.36
CA LEU A 80 10.60 -7.52 -8.43
C LEU A 80 11.79 -6.79 -9.08
N GLY A 81 13.01 -7.00 -8.60
CA GLY A 81 14.22 -6.37 -9.12
C GLY A 81 14.30 -4.85 -8.89
N PHE A 82 13.64 -4.35 -7.84
CA PHE A 82 13.71 -2.95 -7.44
C PHE A 82 15.05 -2.62 -6.80
N GLU A 83 15.55 -1.42 -7.02
CA GLU A 83 16.71 -0.90 -6.29
C GLU A 83 16.33 -0.47 -4.88
N ARG A 84 17.30 -0.38 -3.96
CA ARG A 84 17.07 0.03 -2.56
C ARG A 84 16.24 1.32 -2.43
N ARG A 85 16.47 2.31 -3.29
CA ARG A 85 15.72 3.58 -3.27
C ARG A 85 14.29 3.41 -3.75
N GLU A 86 14.07 2.59 -4.77
CA GLU A 86 12.74 2.27 -5.29
C GLU A 86 11.92 1.53 -4.23
N ARG A 87 12.50 0.52 -3.57
CA ARG A 87 11.86 -0.20 -2.44
C ARG A 87 11.45 0.75 -1.32
N ALA A 88 12.37 1.62 -0.90
CA ALA A 88 12.09 2.61 0.14
C ALA A 88 11.03 3.64 -0.29
N ALA A 89 10.91 3.94 -1.58
CA ALA A 89 9.88 4.83 -2.11
C ALA A 89 8.51 4.14 -2.12
N VAL A 90 8.42 2.88 -2.57
CA VAL A 90 7.18 2.10 -2.53
C VAL A 90 6.70 1.95 -1.10
N ARG A 91 7.55 1.47 -0.18
CA ARG A 91 7.20 1.35 1.24
C ARG A 91 6.67 2.65 1.83
N ARG A 92 7.35 3.78 1.59
CA ARG A 92 6.88 5.09 2.06
C ARG A 92 5.53 5.50 1.46
N ALA A 93 5.25 5.11 0.23
CA ALA A 93 3.95 5.40 -0.39
C ALA A 93 2.84 4.66 0.34
N HIS A 94 3.08 3.41 0.75
CA HIS A 94 2.17 2.63 1.59
C HIS A 94 2.02 3.22 2.99
N GLU A 95 3.12 3.63 3.65
CA GLU A 95 3.10 4.31 4.96
C GLU A 95 2.24 5.57 4.91
N GLU A 96 2.51 6.48 3.98
CA GLU A 96 1.81 7.77 3.87
C GLU A 96 0.33 7.58 3.50
N GLN A 97 0.00 6.57 2.71
CA GLN A 97 -1.39 6.23 2.39
C GLN A 97 -2.12 5.67 3.62
N LEU A 98 -1.50 4.78 4.40
CA LEU A 98 -2.11 4.27 5.63
C LEU A 98 -2.37 5.40 6.63
N LEU A 99 -1.41 6.32 6.82
CA LEU A 99 -1.60 7.48 7.69
C LEU A 99 -2.73 8.39 7.19
N ARG A 100 -2.87 8.55 5.87
CA ARG A 100 -3.98 9.31 5.28
C ARG A 100 -5.33 8.63 5.54
N LEU A 101 -5.41 7.30 5.47
CA LEU A 101 -6.61 6.55 5.85
C LEU A 101 -6.88 6.69 7.36
N GLY A 102 -5.83 6.62 8.19
CA GLY A 102 -5.89 6.84 9.63
C GLY A 102 -6.51 8.19 9.98
N ARG A 103 -6.03 9.28 9.37
CA ARG A 103 -6.61 10.63 9.55
C ARG A 103 -8.09 10.69 9.21
N ARG A 104 -8.52 10.07 8.10
CA ARG A 104 -9.93 10.04 7.71
C ARG A 104 -10.79 9.21 8.67
N ALA A 105 -10.20 8.20 9.31
CA ALA A 105 -10.86 7.30 10.24
C ALA A 105 -10.67 7.68 11.72
N ASP A 106 -10.05 8.81 12.03
CA ASP A 106 -9.68 9.23 13.41
C ASP A 106 -8.79 8.19 14.13
N ARG A 107 -7.91 7.50 13.38
CA ARG A 107 -6.98 6.44 13.83
C ARG A 107 -5.52 6.71 13.45
N GLU A 108 -5.16 7.98 13.18
CA GLU A 108 -3.79 8.34 12.77
C GLU A 108 -2.76 7.92 13.81
N ASP A 109 -2.94 8.29 15.09
CA ASP A 109 -1.99 7.98 16.16
C ASP A 109 -1.75 6.46 16.31
N GLU A 110 -2.80 5.65 16.17
CA GLU A 110 -2.72 4.18 16.25
C GLU A 110 -1.82 3.61 15.16
N PHE A 111 -1.98 4.11 13.93
CA PHE A 111 -1.14 3.70 12.80
C PHE A 111 0.28 4.23 12.93
N GLU A 112 0.49 5.47 13.36
CA GLU A 112 1.83 6.00 13.60
C GLU A 112 2.61 5.13 14.59
N THR A 113 1.99 4.76 15.73
CA THR A 113 2.61 3.86 16.72
C THR A 113 2.91 2.48 16.13
N SER A 114 2.01 1.93 15.32
CA SER A 114 2.22 0.62 14.69
C SER A 114 3.40 0.62 13.72
N LEU A 115 3.58 1.71 12.97
CA LEU A 115 4.66 1.89 12.01
C LEU A 115 6.04 2.09 12.66
N GLU A 116 6.10 2.32 13.97
CA GLU A 116 7.37 2.35 14.70
C GLU A 116 8.08 0.99 14.75
N ILE A 117 7.35 -0.11 14.51
CA ILE A 117 7.86 -1.49 14.64
C ILE A 117 7.47 -2.43 13.50
N ARG A 118 6.63 -1.99 12.57
CA ARG A 118 6.13 -2.79 11.43
C ARG A 118 6.12 -1.98 10.15
N GLU A 119 5.97 -2.68 9.03
CA GLU A 119 5.79 -2.05 7.72
C GLU A 119 4.33 -2.23 7.26
N PRO A 120 3.76 -1.26 6.53
CA PRO A 120 2.43 -1.38 5.98
C PRO A 120 2.49 -1.94 4.56
N VAL A 121 1.54 -2.82 4.26
CA VAL A 121 1.22 -3.27 2.90
C VAL A 121 -0.25 -2.95 2.66
N LEU A 122 -0.54 -2.33 1.52
CA LEU A 122 -1.89 -1.97 1.09
C LEU A 122 -2.11 -2.70 -0.22
N VAL A 123 -3.18 -3.48 -0.29
CA VAL A 123 -3.51 -4.27 -1.46
C VAL A 123 -4.87 -3.81 -1.96
N GLY A 124 -4.94 -3.46 -3.23
CA GLY A 124 -6.21 -3.22 -3.91
C GLY A 124 -7.04 -4.48 -3.87
N VAL A 125 -8.32 -4.35 -3.55
CA VAL A 125 -9.27 -5.47 -3.67
C VAL A 125 -10.42 -5.00 -4.50
N ASP A 126 -10.90 -5.86 -5.40
CA ASP A 126 -12.19 -5.61 -6.04
C ASP A 126 -13.22 -5.39 -4.92
N ALA A 127 -14.00 -4.31 -5.03
CA ALA A 127 -15.12 -4.13 -4.13
C ALA A 127 -15.95 -5.41 -4.19
N PRO A 128 -16.39 -5.98 -3.05
CA PRO A 128 -17.30 -7.11 -3.11
C PRO A 128 -18.46 -6.69 -4.01
N ASP A 129 -18.73 -7.45 -5.08
CA ASP A 129 -19.86 -7.27 -5.98
C ASP A 129 -21.07 -6.91 -5.12
N THR A 130 -21.42 -5.63 -5.07
CA THR A 130 -22.62 -5.18 -4.38
C THR A 130 -23.74 -5.29 -5.39
N ASP A 131 -24.05 -6.52 -5.79
CA ASP A 131 -25.21 -6.86 -6.60
C ASP A 131 -25.67 -8.28 -6.26
N ALA A 132 -26.58 -8.37 -5.28
CA ALA A 132 -27.81 -9.18 -5.34
C ALA A 132 -28.59 -9.10 -4.01
N ASP A 133 -29.49 -8.12 -3.87
CA ASP A 133 -30.89 -8.36 -3.43
C ASP A 133 -31.82 -7.29 -4.03
#